data_AF-A0A844ZT28-F1
#
_entry.id   AF-A0A844ZT28-F1
#
_cell.length_a   1.000
_cell.length_b   1.000
_cell.length_c   1.000
_cell.angle_alpha   90.00
_cell.angle_beta   90.00
_cell.angle_gamma   90.00
#
_symmetry.space_group_name_H-M   'P 1'
#
loop_
_entity.id
_entity.type
_entity.pdbx_description
1 polymer ?
#
loop_
_entity_poly.entity_id
_entity_poly.type
_entity_poly.pdbx_seq_one_letter_code
_entity_poly.pdbx_strand_id
1 'polypeptide(L)'
;MVLTACDFPGTQGDQEQAAAGEPVAERSYAPMLSAEERALDNALFAAANGFDGYLGVAIHDIARDRTVHYNGERLFPQQSLSKLWVALAALQKVDEGTLELAEPVSIRRSDLTLFHQPVRKIVLARGAFHTDYGDLLRRAITESDNTANDMLLKRVGGPPGVRNAIAAAGLGAIKFGPGEREMQSALAGLQWDPSYSFGKRFFEVRKAVPEAQRKEAFDAYVLDPVDGASPVAIADALGKLAKGELLEAPTTAHFLDLLANVKSGPNRLKGGVPAGWLIGHKTGTGQVLDIVPPGVIGEQAGYNDVGILTAPDGSRYAVVVMIGRTAVPVPQRMELMHAIVAATVHYHFDAKGQPVPVEMLPPTDTSERDGAI
;
A
#
# COMPACT_ATOMS: atom_id res chain seq x y z
N MET A 1 14.07 1.82 13.75
CA MET A 1 15.37 2.03 13.04
C MET A 1 15.43 1.24 11.74
N VAL A 2 15.60 1.89 10.58
CA VAL A 2 15.62 1.24 9.24
C VAL A 2 16.91 0.45 9.06
N LEU A 3 16.83 -0.84 8.72
CA LEU A 3 17.99 -1.58 8.19
C LEU A 3 17.93 -1.59 6.68
N THR A 4 19.06 -1.24 6.08
CA THR A 4 19.34 -1.43 4.67
C THR A 4 20.34 -2.57 4.55
N ALA A 5 20.06 -3.58 3.72
CA ALA A 5 21.08 -4.48 3.20
C ALA A 5 20.69 -4.92 1.78
N CYS A 6 21.41 -4.41 0.80
CA CYS A 6 21.77 -5.07 -0.47
C CYS A 6 22.64 -4.08 -1.25
N ASP A 7 23.94 -4.07 -0.97
CA ASP A 7 24.95 -3.49 -1.87
C ASP A 7 26.20 -4.38 -1.81
N PHE A 8 26.46 -5.13 -2.88
CA PHE A 8 27.77 -5.69 -3.19
C PHE A 8 27.94 -5.57 -4.71
N PRO A 9 29.02 -4.90 -5.17
CA PRO A 9 30.27 -5.63 -5.32
C PRO A 9 31.52 -4.82 -4.92
N GLY A 10 32.58 -5.50 -4.50
CA GLY A 10 33.89 -4.87 -4.29
C GLY A 10 35.02 -5.87 -4.17
N THR A 11 35.67 -6.19 -5.29
CA THR A 11 36.98 -6.83 -5.34
C THR A 11 38.10 -5.80 -5.16
N GLN A 12 38.96 -6.07 -4.17
CA GLN A 12 40.40 -5.76 -3.99
C GLN A 12 41.03 -4.47 -4.54
N GLY A 13 41.75 -3.82 -3.62
CA GLY A 13 43.14 -3.37 -3.84
C GLY A 13 43.35 -1.86 -3.86
N ASP A 14 43.82 -1.28 -2.75
CA ASP A 14 45.15 -0.67 -2.69
C ASP A 14 45.42 -0.06 -1.30
N GLN A 15 46.64 -0.30 -0.80
CA GLN A 15 47.22 0.32 0.38
C GLN A 15 47.85 1.66 -0.03
N GLU A 16 47.64 2.75 0.72
CA GLU A 16 48.71 3.39 1.51
C GLU A 16 48.31 4.70 2.22
N GLN A 17 48.97 4.85 3.38
CA GLN A 17 49.42 6.06 4.09
C GLN A 17 48.46 6.87 4.96
N ALA A 18 48.77 6.81 6.26
CA ALA A 18 48.16 7.53 7.36
C ALA A 18 48.65 8.98 7.44
N ALA A 19 47.70 9.92 7.50
CA ALA A 19 47.91 11.26 8.02
C ALA A 19 47.08 11.43 9.30
N ALA A 20 47.70 12.02 10.32
CA ALA A 20 47.13 12.16 11.65
C ALA A 20 46.11 13.31 11.75
N GLY A 21 44.99 13.04 12.42
CA GLY A 21 44.30 14.03 13.24
C GLY A 21 43.15 14.81 12.60
N GLU A 22 42.04 14.16 12.31
CA GLU A 22 40.70 14.78 12.29
C GLU A 22 39.77 13.99 13.22
N PRO A 23 38.80 14.63 13.91
CA PRO A 23 37.85 13.92 14.74
C PRO A 23 37.01 13.04 13.81
N VAL A 24 37.17 11.73 13.95
CA VAL A 24 36.36 10.74 13.25
C VAL A 24 34.92 10.94 13.73
N ALA A 25 34.10 11.61 12.92
CA ALA A 25 32.66 11.63 13.10
C ALA A 25 32.22 10.17 13.32
N GLU A 26 31.50 9.90 14.41
CA GLU A 26 30.95 8.57 14.68
C GLU A 26 30.24 8.10 13.41
N ARG A 27 30.86 7.16 12.71
CA ARG A 27 30.21 6.45 11.62
C ARG A 27 29.05 5.72 12.29
N SER A 28 27.85 6.25 12.11
CA SER A 28 26.62 5.54 12.42
C SER A 28 26.60 4.31 11.53
N TYR A 29 27.13 3.20 12.04
CA TYR A 29 26.97 1.92 11.39
C TYR A 29 25.48 1.59 11.49
N ALA A 30 24.83 1.42 10.34
CA ALA A 30 23.52 0.79 10.31
C ALA A 30 23.60 -0.48 11.18
N PRO A 31 22.65 -0.72 12.10
CA PRO A 31 22.78 -1.83 13.03
C PRO A 31 22.88 -3.10 12.22
N MET A 32 23.80 -3.97 12.61
CA MET A 32 23.87 -5.29 12.00
C MET A 32 22.52 -6.00 12.18
N LEU A 33 22.02 -6.59 11.10
CA LEU A 33 20.87 -7.50 11.14
C LEU A 33 21.15 -8.64 12.13
N SER A 34 20.15 -9.06 12.89
CA SER A 34 20.20 -10.33 13.63
C SER A 34 20.16 -11.53 12.66
N ALA A 35 20.24 -12.76 13.19
CA ALA A 35 20.24 -13.95 12.33
C ALA A 35 18.89 -14.15 11.65
N GLU A 36 17.80 -13.97 12.40
CA GLU A 36 16.43 -14.02 11.92
C GLU A 36 16.09 -12.86 10.98
N GLU A 37 16.62 -11.66 11.22
CA GLU A 37 16.45 -10.52 10.30
C GLU A 37 17.18 -10.77 8.98
N ARG A 38 18.38 -11.37 9.00
CA ARG A 38 19.08 -11.83 7.78
C ARG A 38 18.31 -12.92 7.04
N ALA A 39 17.71 -13.87 7.77
CA ALA A 39 16.91 -14.92 7.15
C ALA A 39 15.68 -14.33 6.44
N LEU A 40 15.00 -13.36 7.08
CA LEU A 40 13.91 -12.62 6.47
C LEU A 40 14.39 -11.84 5.23
N ASP A 41 15.49 -11.10 5.33
CA ASP A 41 16.07 -10.34 4.21
C ASP A 41 16.34 -11.22 2.99
N ASN A 42 16.98 -12.38 3.21
CA ASN A 42 17.23 -13.37 2.16
C ASN A 42 15.93 -13.93 1.55
N ALA A 43 14.90 -14.15 2.36
CA ALA A 43 13.59 -14.63 1.89
C ALA A 43 12.86 -13.56 1.05
N LEU A 44 12.91 -12.29 1.46
CA LEU A 44 12.37 -11.17 0.67
C LEU A 44 13.11 -11.06 -0.66
N PHE A 45 14.45 -11.12 -0.64
CA PHE A 45 15.26 -11.11 -1.85
C PHE A 45 14.91 -12.29 -2.76
N ALA A 46 14.84 -13.51 -2.25
CA ALA A 46 14.52 -14.70 -3.05
C ALA A 46 13.14 -14.60 -3.72
N ALA A 47 12.14 -14.09 -3.01
CA ALA A 47 10.81 -13.85 -3.56
C ALA A 47 10.81 -12.75 -4.64
N ALA A 48 11.66 -11.73 -4.48
CA ALA A 48 11.73 -10.57 -5.37
C ALA A 48 12.63 -10.77 -6.61
N ASN A 49 13.69 -11.59 -6.51
CA ASN A 49 14.83 -11.67 -7.45
C ASN A 49 14.50 -12.22 -8.87
N GLY A 50 13.22 -12.43 -9.20
CA GLY A 50 12.77 -12.78 -10.55
C GLY A 50 11.49 -12.05 -10.98
N PHE A 51 11.02 -11.09 -10.18
CA PHE A 51 9.79 -10.38 -10.48
C PHE A 51 10.02 -9.27 -11.51
N ASP A 52 9.42 -9.40 -12.69
CA ASP A 52 9.51 -8.40 -13.78
C ASP A 52 8.59 -7.19 -13.51
N GLY A 53 9.08 -6.28 -12.67
CA GLY A 53 8.39 -5.04 -12.37
C GLY A 53 9.06 -4.25 -11.25
N TYR A 54 8.48 -3.09 -10.93
CA TYR A 54 8.96 -2.26 -9.84
C TYR A 54 8.32 -2.74 -8.55
N LEU A 55 9.07 -3.56 -7.80
CA LEU A 55 8.66 -4.11 -6.52
C LEU A 55 9.39 -3.41 -5.37
N GLY A 56 8.63 -3.04 -4.35
CA GLY A 56 9.10 -2.62 -3.04
C GLY A 56 8.38 -3.38 -1.94
N VAL A 57 9.12 -3.90 -0.97
CA VAL A 57 8.59 -4.66 0.16
C VAL A 57 9.18 -4.12 1.46
N ALA A 58 8.38 -4.01 2.52
CA ALA A 58 8.87 -3.74 3.86
C ALA A 58 8.09 -4.54 4.90
N ILE A 59 8.82 -5.18 5.81
CA ILE A 59 8.29 -5.86 6.99
C ILE A 59 8.79 -5.13 8.22
N HIS A 60 7.87 -4.65 9.04
CA HIS A 60 8.19 -3.94 10.28
C HIS A 60 7.68 -4.73 11.49
N ASP A 61 8.62 -5.21 12.32
CA ASP A 61 8.31 -5.74 13.64
C ASP A 61 7.98 -4.59 14.59
N ILE A 62 6.69 -4.49 14.93
CA ILE A 62 6.15 -3.37 15.69
C ILE A 62 6.66 -3.38 17.14
N ALA A 63 6.92 -4.56 17.71
CA ALA A 63 7.39 -4.66 19.09
C ALA A 63 8.87 -4.29 19.21
N ARG A 64 9.67 -4.65 18.20
CA ARG A 64 11.11 -4.37 18.17
C ARG A 64 11.48 -3.03 17.52
N ASP A 65 10.51 -2.34 16.90
CA ASP A 65 10.72 -1.12 16.09
C ASP A 65 11.78 -1.30 14.99
N ARG A 66 11.69 -2.44 14.30
CA ARG A 66 12.73 -2.94 13.38
C ARG A 66 12.13 -3.25 12.03
N THR A 67 12.77 -2.75 10.97
CA THR A 67 12.28 -2.91 9.59
C THR A 67 13.32 -3.60 8.73
N VAL A 68 12.90 -4.65 8.03
CA VAL A 68 13.65 -5.33 6.95
C VAL A 68 12.91 -5.08 5.64
N HIS A 69 13.61 -4.76 4.55
CA HIS A 69 12.96 -4.32 3.32
C HIS A 69 13.72 -4.67 2.04
N TYR A 70 12.99 -4.77 0.93
CA TYR A 70 13.54 -4.85 -0.43
C TYR A 70 13.08 -3.61 -1.23
N ASN A 71 14.01 -2.80 -1.75
CA ASN A 71 13.72 -1.54 -2.46
C ASN A 71 12.75 -0.60 -1.69
N GLY A 72 12.75 -0.67 -0.36
CA GLY A 72 11.71 -0.10 0.49
C GLY A 72 11.76 1.42 0.67
N GLU A 73 12.84 2.06 0.24
CA GLU A 73 13.03 3.52 0.35
C GLU A 73 12.55 4.29 -0.89
N ARG A 74 12.37 3.60 -2.02
CA ARG A 74 11.89 4.21 -3.27
C ARG A 74 10.41 4.57 -3.16
N LEU A 75 9.98 5.59 -3.89
CA LEU A 75 8.57 5.95 -3.98
C LEU A 75 7.85 5.08 -5.01
N PHE A 76 6.66 4.61 -4.63
CA PHE A 76 5.78 3.84 -5.50
C PHE A 76 4.39 4.49 -5.57
N PRO A 77 3.68 4.38 -6.71
CA PRO A 77 2.30 4.84 -6.84
C PRO A 77 1.42 4.21 -5.77
N GLN A 78 0.73 5.03 -4.96
CA GLN A 78 -0.11 4.52 -3.87
C GLN A 78 -1.46 4.02 -4.35
N GLN A 79 -2.05 4.72 -5.32
CA GLN A 79 -3.42 4.45 -5.76
C GLN A 79 -4.37 4.54 -4.54
N SER A 80 -5.28 3.58 -4.39
CA SER A 80 -6.23 3.54 -3.27
C SER A 80 -5.62 3.31 -1.88
N LEU A 81 -4.29 3.12 -1.75
CA LEU A 81 -3.63 3.19 -0.44
C LEU A 81 -3.66 4.60 0.15
N SER A 82 -3.69 5.63 -0.69
CA SER A 82 -3.79 7.03 -0.25
C SER A 82 -5.02 7.32 0.62
N LYS A 83 -6.06 6.48 0.53
CA LYS A 83 -7.26 6.53 1.37
C LYS A 83 -6.96 6.29 2.86
N LEU A 84 -5.85 5.63 3.20
CA LEU A 84 -5.35 5.52 4.57
C LEU A 84 -5.09 6.90 5.18
N TRP A 85 -4.51 7.82 4.40
CA TRP A 85 -4.15 9.15 4.89
C TRP A 85 -5.36 10.08 4.94
N VAL A 86 -6.32 9.90 4.04
CA VAL A 86 -7.62 10.59 4.13
C VAL A 86 -8.37 10.14 5.39
N ALA A 87 -8.37 8.85 5.69
CA ALA A 87 -8.96 8.30 6.91
C ALA A 87 -8.25 8.79 8.17
N LEU A 88 -6.90 8.79 8.18
CA LEU A 88 -6.12 9.35 9.27
C LEU A 88 -6.48 10.82 9.52
N ALA A 89 -6.49 11.65 8.47
CA ALA A 89 -6.83 13.07 8.58
C ALA A 89 -8.27 13.28 9.08
N ALA A 90 -9.22 12.43 8.65
CA ALA A 90 -10.59 12.50 9.13
C ALA A 90 -10.69 12.13 10.61
N LEU A 91 -10.03 11.06 11.04
CA LEU A 91 -10.06 10.60 12.43
C LEU A 91 -9.30 11.55 13.37
N GLN A 92 -8.21 12.18 12.94
CA GLN A 92 -7.57 13.25 13.70
C GLN A 92 -8.54 14.41 13.94
N LYS A 93 -9.35 14.77 12.93
CA LYS A 93 -10.40 15.79 13.11
C LYS A 93 -11.52 15.36 14.04
N VAL A 94 -11.78 14.06 14.15
CA VAL A 94 -12.71 13.52 15.15
C VAL A 94 -12.13 13.69 16.55
N ASP A 95 -10.87 13.32 16.75
CA ASP A 95 -10.17 13.51 18.03
C ASP A 95 -10.09 15.00 18.43
N GLU A 96 -9.86 15.89 17.47
CA GLU A 96 -9.89 17.35 17.67
C GLU A 96 -11.31 17.92 17.92
N GLY A 97 -12.37 17.12 17.76
CA GLY A 97 -13.76 17.57 17.86
C GLY A 97 -14.20 18.50 16.72
N THR A 98 -13.49 18.52 15.59
CA THR A 98 -13.80 19.36 14.41
C THR A 98 -14.50 18.59 13.28
N LEU A 99 -14.71 17.29 13.45
CA LEU A 99 -15.54 16.42 12.62
C LEU A 99 -16.34 15.48 13.52
N GLU A 100 -17.64 15.39 13.31
CA GLU A 100 -18.47 14.34 13.93
C GLU A 100 -18.73 13.26 12.88
N LEU A 101 -18.49 11.97 13.21
CA LEU A 101 -18.78 10.89 12.25
C LEU A 101 -20.28 10.80 11.90
N ALA A 102 -21.16 11.22 12.81
CA ALA A 102 -22.61 11.28 12.58
C ALA A 102 -23.05 12.54 11.81
N GLU A 103 -22.12 13.44 11.45
CA GLU A 103 -22.43 14.64 10.67
C GLU A 103 -23.05 14.25 9.31
N PRO A 104 -24.27 14.73 9.00
CA PRO A 104 -24.99 14.31 7.81
C PRO A 104 -24.37 14.90 6.54
N VAL A 105 -24.33 14.09 5.48
CA VAL A 105 -23.79 14.48 4.18
C VAL A 105 -24.61 13.83 3.06
N SER A 106 -24.65 14.49 1.91
CA SER A 106 -25.35 13.99 0.72
C SER A 106 -24.41 13.91 -0.46
N ILE A 107 -24.36 12.74 -1.11
CA ILE A 107 -23.66 12.54 -2.37
C ILE A 107 -24.65 12.72 -3.51
N ARG A 108 -24.35 13.68 -4.39
CA ARG A 108 -25.13 13.94 -5.60
C ARG A 108 -24.37 13.48 -6.84
N ARG A 109 -25.03 13.56 -7.98
CA ARG A 109 -24.45 13.22 -9.27
C ARG A 109 -23.16 14.01 -9.59
N SER A 110 -23.05 15.25 -9.14
CA SER A 110 -21.86 16.12 -9.29
C SER A 110 -20.67 15.69 -8.42
N ASP A 111 -20.90 14.87 -7.40
CA ASP A 111 -19.87 14.38 -6.50
C ASP A 111 -19.21 13.10 -7.01
N LEU A 112 -19.84 12.41 -7.96
CA LEU A 112 -19.28 11.22 -8.58
C LEU A 112 -17.90 11.49 -9.19
N THR A 113 -17.06 10.47 -9.17
CA THR A 113 -15.65 10.55 -9.58
C THR A 113 -15.33 9.46 -10.60
N LEU A 114 -14.07 9.03 -10.72
CA LEU A 114 -13.62 8.00 -11.64
C LEU A 114 -13.63 6.59 -11.01
N PHE A 115 -13.79 5.59 -11.88
CA PHE A 115 -13.56 4.17 -11.61
C PHE A 115 -14.41 3.56 -10.50
N HIS A 116 -13.81 3.02 -9.44
CA HIS A 116 -14.48 2.16 -8.46
C HIS A 116 -15.27 2.98 -7.43
N GLN A 117 -16.59 3.02 -7.60
CA GLN A 117 -17.51 3.85 -6.81
C GLN A 117 -18.85 3.10 -6.57
N PRO A 118 -18.87 2.07 -5.71
CA PRO A 118 -20.10 1.36 -5.33
C PRO A 118 -21.33 2.26 -5.07
N VAL A 119 -21.14 3.42 -4.43
CA VAL A 119 -22.20 4.39 -4.11
C VAL A 119 -22.89 4.97 -5.35
N ARG A 120 -22.22 4.98 -6.51
CA ARG A 120 -22.78 5.50 -7.77
C ARG A 120 -24.11 4.85 -8.14
N LYS A 121 -24.26 3.54 -7.90
CA LYS A 121 -25.51 2.82 -8.19
C LYS A 121 -26.68 3.41 -7.39
N ILE A 122 -26.43 3.78 -6.14
CA ILE A 122 -27.44 4.37 -5.25
C ILE A 122 -27.81 5.77 -5.74
N VAL A 123 -26.81 6.61 -6.02
CA VAL A 123 -27.00 7.98 -6.51
C VAL A 123 -27.78 7.99 -7.83
N LEU A 124 -27.48 7.08 -8.76
CA LEU A 124 -28.20 7.01 -10.03
C LEU A 124 -29.65 6.53 -9.88
N ALA A 125 -29.92 5.62 -8.95
CA ALA A 125 -31.26 5.10 -8.72
C ALA A 125 -32.16 6.08 -7.96
N ARG A 126 -31.59 6.88 -7.04
CA ARG A 126 -32.34 7.72 -6.09
C ARG A 126 -32.15 9.22 -6.28
N GLY A 127 -31.28 9.64 -7.20
CA GLY A 127 -30.90 11.04 -7.43
C GLY A 127 -29.84 11.57 -6.44
N ALA A 128 -29.83 11.05 -5.21
CA ALA A 128 -28.82 11.32 -4.20
C ALA A 128 -28.64 10.12 -3.26
N PHE A 129 -27.53 10.11 -2.51
CA PHE A 129 -27.32 9.22 -1.38
C PHE A 129 -27.12 10.06 -0.12
N HIS A 130 -28.08 9.99 0.80
CA HIS A 130 -28.05 10.66 2.10
C HIS A 130 -27.46 9.70 3.15
N THR A 131 -26.44 10.15 3.87
CA THR A 131 -25.69 9.34 4.83
C THR A 131 -24.93 10.26 5.81
N ASP A 132 -23.94 9.73 6.53
CA ASP A 132 -23.03 10.45 7.41
C ASP A 132 -21.54 10.16 7.08
N TYR A 133 -20.62 10.92 7.68
CA TYR A 133 -19.19 10.75 7.43
C TYR A 133 -18.62 9.43 7.96
N GLY A 134 -19.24 8.81 8.97
CA GLY A 134 -18.89 7.48 9.46
C GLY A 134 -19.13 6.39 8.42
N ASP A 135 -20.30 6.41 7.78
CA ASP A 135 -20.62 5.51 6.66
C ASP A 135 -19.69 5.75 5.46
N LEU A 136 -19.36 7.01 5.16
CA LEU A 136 -18.40 7.32 4.09
C LEU A 136 -17.00 6.82 4.41
N LEU A 137 -16.51 7.00 5.64
CA LEU A 137 -15.22 6.48 6.11
C LEU A 137 -15.18 4.95 5.98
N ARG A 138 -16.24 4.27 6.44
CA ARG A 138 -16.38 2.82 6.31
C ARG A 138 -16.30 2.39 4.85
N ARG A 139 -17.05 3.03 3.95
CA ARG A 139 -17.08 2.69 2.51
C ARG A 139 -15.73 2.96 1.83
N ALA A 140 -15.08 4.07 2.14
CA ALA A 140 -13.80 4.45 1.58
C ALA A 140 -12.71 3.43 1.93
N ILE A 141 -12.70 2.91 3.17
CA ILE A 141 -11.70 1.91 3.58
C ILE A 141 -12.13 0.50 3.16
N THR A 142 -13.31 0.03 3.58
CA THR A 142 -13.72 -1.39 3.44
C THR A 142 -14.08 -1.79 2.01
N GLU A 143 -14.70 -0.89 1.26
CA GLU A 143 -15.15 -1.13 -0.12
C GLU A 143 -14.26 -0.41 -1.15
N SER A 144 -13.29 0.39 -0.68
CA SER A 144 -12.41 1.22 -1.52
C SER A 144 -13.16 2.23 -2.39
N ASP A 145 -14.35 2.70 -1.98
CA ASP A 145 -15.19 3.60 -2.77
C ASP A 145 -14.52 4.98 -2.98
N ASN A 146 -14.27 5.32 -4.24
CA ASN A 146 -13.61 6.56 -4.62
C ASN A 146 -14.48 7.81 -4.33
N THR A 147 -15.80 7.74 -4.50
CA THR A 147 -16.67 8.89 -4.26
C THR A 147 -16.81 9.16 -2.76
N ALA A 148 -16.93 8.11 -1.95
CA ALA A 148 -16.94 8.26 -0.50
C ALA A 148 -15.62 8.88 0.01
N ASN A 149 -14.48 8.44 -0.54
CA ASN A 149 -13.19 9.03 -0.24
C ASN A 149 -13.08 10.50 -0.68
N ASP A 150 -13.54 10.88 -1.87
CA ASP A 150 -13.49 12.27 -2.34
C ASP A 150 -14.32 13.20 -1.45
N MET A 151 -15.43 12.72 -0.88
CA MET A 151 -16.23 13.48 0.07
C MET A 151 -15.52 13.69 1.42
N LEU A 152 -14.82 12.67 1.92
CA LEU A 152 -13.95 12.81 3.11
C LEU A 152 -12.79 13.77 2.81
N LEU A 153 -12.15 13.63 1.64
CA LEU A 153 -11.06 14.51 1.21
C LEU A 153 -11.50 15.97 1.22
N LYS A 154 -12.69 16.28 0.68
CA LYS A 154 -13.27 17.63 0.78
C LYS A 154 -13.45 18.07 2.24
N ARG A 155 -14.01 17.18 3.09
CA ARG A 155 -14.32 17.50 4.50
C ARG A 155 -13.09 17.73 5.37
N VAL A 156 -11.95 17.12 5.04
CA VAL A 156 -10.68 17.32 5.76
C VAL A 156 -9.86 18.51 5.24
N GLY A 157 -10.37 19.26 4.26
CA GLY A 157 -9.69 20.45 3.70
C GLY A 157 -8.93 20.19 2.39
N GLY A 158 -9.28 19.13 1.66
CA GLY A 158 -8.65 18.75 0.41
C GLY A 158 -7.25 18.17 0.58
N PRO A 159 -6.47 18.06 -0.51
CA PRO A 159 -5.08 17.58 -0.45
C PRO A 159 -4.19 18.30 0.59
N PRO A 160 -4.29 19.63 0.79
CA PRO A 160 -3.52 20.31 1.85
C PRO A 160 -3.83 19.77 3.25
N GLY A 161 -5.09 19.49 3.56
CA GLY A 161 -5.49 18.93 4.86
C GLY A 161 -4.84 17.57 5.14
N VAL A 162 -4.80 16.71 4.12
CA VAL A 162 -4.15 15.39 4.24
C VAL A 162 -2.63 15.50 4.36
N ARG A 163 -2.00 16.40 3.60
CA ARG A 163 -0.55 16.65 3.73
C ARG A 163 -0.18 17.19 5.10
N ASN A 164 -1.01 18.05 5.68
CA ASN A 164 -0.80 18.55 7.04
C ASN A 164 -0.92 17.43 8.08
N ALA A 165 -1.91 16.53 7.94
CA ALA A 165 -2.06 15.36 8.79
C ALA A 165 -0.83 14.43 8.73
N ILE A 166 -0.34 14.13 7.53
CA ILE A 166 0.88 13.34 7.30
C ILE A 166 2.10 14.00 7.96
N ALA A 167 2.26 15.32 7.79
CA ALA A 167 3.39 16.06 8.35
C ALA A 167 3.34 16.12 9.88
N ALA A 168 2.16 16.38 10.47
CA ALA A 168 1.96 16.42 11.91
C ALA A 168 2.22 15.06 12.58
N ALA A 169 1.88 13.97 11.90
CA ALA A 169 2.17 12.61 12.34
C ALA A 169 3.63 12.15 12.08
N GLY A 170 4.43 12.95 11.39
CA GLY A 170 5.82 12.64 11.10
C GLY A 170 6.01 11.35 10.28
N LEU A 171 5.17 11.13 9.25
CA LEU A 171 5.16 9.88 8.47
C LEU A 171 6.19 9.83 7.33
N GLY A 172 7.13 10.78 7.27
CA GLY A 172 8.27 10.74 6.36
C GLY A 172 7.89 10.72 4.87
N ALA A 173 8.38 9.72 4.13
CA ALA A 173 8.30 9.63 2.67
C ALA A 173 6.93 9.14 2.16
N ILE A 174 5.86 9.80 2.60
CA ILE A 174 4.49 9.62 2.10
C ILE A 174 4.03 10.95 1.47
N LYS A 175 3.89 10.97 0.14
CA LYS A 175 3.26 12.08 -0.59
C LYS A 175 1.75 11.88 -0.65
N PHE A 176 1.01 12.97 -0.87
CA PHE A 176 -0.41 12.90 -1.20
C PHE A 176 -0.69 13.77 -2.44
N GLY A 177 -1.28 13.14 -3.46
CA GLY A 177 -1.55 13.75 -4.76
C GLY A 177 -2.72 14.73 -4.75
N PRO A 178 -3.18 15.18 -5.93
CA PRO A 178 -4.26 16.16 -6.06
C PRO A 178 -5.67 15.60 -5.78
N GLY A 179 -5.83 14.29 -5.65
CA GLY A 179 -7.12 13.60 -5.53
C GLY A 179 -7.38 12.65 -6.69
N GLU A 180 -8.44 11.84 -6.60
CA GLU A 180 -8.71 10.78 -7.59
C GLU A 180 -9.00 11.35 -8.99
N ARG A 181 -9.76 12.45 -9.07
CA ARG A 181 -10.23 13.06 -10.32
C ARG A 181 -9.08 13.54 -11.18
N GLU A 182 -8.23 14.39 -10.61
CA GLU A 182 -7.10 15.02 -11.28
C GLU A 182 -6.01 13.99 -11.59
N MET A 183 -5.66 13.15 -10.61
CA MET A 183 -4.59 12.16 -10.77
C MET A 183 -4.93 11.12 -11.85
N GLN A 184 -6.13 10.54 -11.81
CA GLN A 184 -6.50 9.50 -12.77
C GLN A 184 -6.71 10.06 -14.18
N SER A 185 -7.14 11.32 -14.31
CA SER A 185 -7.20 11.99 -15.62
C SER A 185 -5.80 12.25 -16.16
N ALA A 186 -4.91 12.81 -15.34
CA ALA A 186 -3.53 13.11 -15.72
C ALA A 186 -2.76 11.85 -16.14
N LEU A 187 -2.95 10.74 -15.42
CA LEU A 187 -2.37 9.43 -15.76
C LEU A 187 -2.79 8.92 -17.16
N ALA A 188 -3.92 9.38 -17.68
CA ALA A 188 -4.39 9.06 -19.03
C ALA A 188 -4.05 10.13 -20.07
N GLY A 189 -3.24 11.15 -19.74
CA GLY A 189 -2.94 12.29 -20.60
C GLY A 189 -4.09 13.29 -20.72
N LEU A 190 -5.02 13.31 -19.76
CA LEU A 190 -6.22 14.14 -19.78
C LEU A 190 -6.22 15.14 -18.62
N GLN A 191 -6.92 16.27 -18.81
CA GLN A 191 -7.35 17.12 -17.70
C GLN A 191 -8.71 16.63 -17.19
N TRP A 192 -8.97 16.77 -15.89
CA TRP A 192 -10.25 16.38 -15.32
C TRP A 192 -11.41 17.14 -15.96
N ASP A 193 -12.45 16.40 -16.35
CA ASP A 193 -13.72 16.95 -16.80
C ASP A 193 -14.86 16.22 -16.06
N PRO A 194 -15.83 16.93 -15.43
CA PRO A 194 -16.93 16.31 -14.71
C PRO A 194 -17.72 15.27 -15.51
N SER A 195 -17.77 15.41 -16.85
CA SER A 195 -18.44 14.45 -17.73
C SER A 195 -17.82 13.05 -17.68
N TYR A 196 -16.56 12.92 -17.26
CA TYR A 196 -15.86 11.65 -17.17
C TYR A 196 -16.45 10.70 -16.11
N SER A 197 -17.16 11.24 -15.12
CA SER A 197 -17.91 10.43 -14.14
C SER A 197 -19.19 9.76 -14.73
N PHE A 198 -19.55 10.09 -15.98
CA PHE A 198 -20.77 9.60 -16.63
C PHE A 198 -20.50 8.54 -17.69
N GLY A 199 -21.19 7.40 -17.53
CA GLY A 199 -21.20 6.32 -18.52
C GLY A 199 -19.79 5.83 -18.83
N LYS A 200 -19.45 5.78 -20.12
CA LYS A 200 -18.14 5.37 -20.63
C LYS A 200 -17.30 6.58 -21.09
N ARG A 201 -17.71 7.81 -20.77
CA ARG A 201 -17.15 9.04 -21.35
C ARG A 201 -15.63 9.15 -21.16
N PHE A 202 -15.13 8.84 -19.95
CA PHE A 202 -13.69 8.80 -19.70
C PHE A 202 -12.95 7.90 -20.71
N PHE A 203 -13.44 6.66 -20.89
CA PHE A 203 -12.82 5.70 -21.79
C PHE A 203 -12.96 6.09 -23.27
N GLU A 204 -14.07 6.72 -23.65
CA GLU A 204 -14.28 7.23 -25.01
C GLU A 204 -13.29 8.35 -25.34
N VAL A 205 -13.11 9.30 -24.42
CA VAL A 205 -12.17 10.41 -24.60
C VAL A 205 -10.72 9.92 -24.55
N ARG A 206 -10.39 9.02 -23.62
CA ARG A 206 -9.06 8.41 -23.51
C ARG A 206 -8.61 7.71 -24.80
N LYS A 207 -9.52 7.09 -25.56
CA LYS A 207 -9.21 6.45 -26.85
C LYS A 207 -8.71 7.43 -27.91
N ALA A 208 -9.08 8.70 -27.82
CA ALA A 208 -8.67 9.74 -28.76
C ALA A 208 -7.32 10.39 -28.38
N VAL A 209 -6.83 10.19 -27.16
CA VAL A 209 -5.49 10.64 -26.74
C VAL A 209 -4.45 9.83 -27.52
N PRO A 210 -3.45 10.43 -28.18
CA PRO A 210 -2.38 9.68 -28.84
C PRO A 210 -1.66 8.71 -27.89
N GLU A 211 -1.28 7.53 -28.38
CA GLU A 211 -0.59 6.52 -27.58
C GLU A 211 0.69 7.05 -26.93
N ALA A 212 1.51 7.78 -27.70
CA ALA A 212 2.73 8.39 -27.19
C ALA A 212 2.45 9.33 -26.00
N GLN A 213 1.37 10.11 -26.05
CA GLN A 213 0.98 11.02 -24.97
C GLN A 213 0.49 10.25 -23.72
N ARG A 214 -0.29 9.17 -23.92
CA ARG A 214 -0.70 8.30 -22.79
C ARG A 214 0.50 7.65 -22.13
N LYS A 215 1.44 7.16 -22.95
CA LYS A 215 2.66 6.50 -22.49
C LYS A 215 3.56 7.47 -21.72
N GLU A 216 3.78 8.67 -22.23
CA GLU A 216 4.55 9.71 -21.55
C GLU A 216 3.96 10.05 -20.17
N ALA A 217 2.64 10.28 -20.11
CA ALA A 217 1.96 10.56 -18.84
C ALA A 217 2.04 9.40 -17.84
N PHE A 218 1.91 8.16 -18.33
CA PHE A 218 2.03 6.95 -17.53
C PHE A 218 3.45 6.73 -17.00
N ASP A 219 4.46 6.85 -17.86
CA ASP A 219 5.86 6.68 -17.50
C ASP A 219 6.28 7.75 -16.47
N ALA A 220 5.85 9.00 -16.67
CA ALA A 220 6.10 10.09 -15.72
C ALA A 220 5.50 9.79 -14.33
N TYR A 221 4.25 9.34 -14.28
CA TYR A 221 3.58 9.00 -13.02
C TYR A 221 4.21 7.80 -12.31
N VAL A 222 4.58 6.75 -13.04
CA VAL A 222 5.23 5.57 -12.44
C VAL A 222 6.60 5.95 -11.87
N LEU A 223 7.35 6.81 -12.55
CA LEU A 223 8.72 7.18 -12.18
C LEU A 223 8.78 8.13 -10.98
N ASP A 224 7.94 9.17 -10.96
CA ASP A 224 7.78 10.09 -9.82
C ASP A 224 6.28 10.30 -9.51
N PRO A 225 5.67 9.36 -8.78
CA PRO A 225 4.26 9.44 -8.47
C PRO A 225 3.94 10.65 -7.59
N VAL A 226 2.98 11.46 -8.04
CA VAL A 226 2.47 12.63 -7.29
C VAL A 226 1.82 12.23 -5.95
N ASP A 227 1.35 10.99 -5.86
CA ASP A 227 0.87 10.32 -4.66
C ASP A 227 1.87 9.25 -4.18
N GLY A 228 3.17 9.40 -4.45
CA GLY A 228 4.17 8.39 -4.12
C GLY A 228 4.36 8.15 -2.63
N ALA A 229 4.57 6.89 -2.23
CA ALA A 229 5.05 6.58 -0.88
C ALA A 229 6.10 5.47 -0.89
N SER A 230 7.00 5.50 0.08
CA SER A 230 7.98 4.42 0.28
C SER A 230 7.40 3.29 1.12
N PRO A 231 7.67 2.01 0.80
CA PRO A 231 7.24 0.89 1.61
C PRO A 231 7.63 1.01 3.08
N VAL A 232 8.85 1.50 3.38
CA VAL A 232 9.34 1.69 4.74
C VAL A 232 8.51 2.75 5.49
N ALA A 233 8.16 3.86 4.84
CA ALA A 233 7.34 4.90 5.46
C ALA A 233 5.90 4.42 5.73
N ILE A 234 5.33 3.62 4.84
CA ILE A 234 4.02 2.99 5.07
C ILE A 234 4.11 2.00 6.25
N ALA A 235 5.18 1.20 6.33
CA ALA A 235 5.36 0.23 7.40
C ALA A 235 5.49 0.91 8.77
N ASP A 236 6.27 2.01 8.85
CA ASP A 236 6.36 2.88 10.03
C ASP A 236 4.98 3.43 10.42
N ALA A 237 4.24 4.00 9.46
CA ALA A 237 2.91 4.55 9.71
C ALA A 237 1.92 3.51 10.24
N LEU A 238 1.93 2.29 9.68
CA LEU A 238 1.10 1.18 10.18
C LEU A 238 1.54 0.73 11.58
N GLY A 239 2.84 0.73 11.86
CA GLY A 239 3.37 0.45 13.20
C GLY A 239 2.93 1.48 14.24
N LYS A 240 3.03 2.77 13.92
CA LYS A 240 2.53 3.87 14.76
C LYS A 240 1.02 3.77 15.00
N LEU A 241 0.24 3.47 13.95
CA LEU A 241 -1.20 3.23 14.08
C LEU A 241 -1.49 2.07 15.04
N ALA A 242 -0.80 0.93 14.87
CA ALA A 242 -0.97 -0.24 15.72
C ALA A 242 -0.63 0.04 17.19
N LYS A 243 0.33 0.92 17.45
CA LYS A 243 0.73 1.36 18.80
C LYS A 243 -0.19 2.44 19.40
N GLY A 244 -1.12 3.00 18.63
CA GLY A 244 -1.99 4.10 19.07
C GLY A 244 -1.25 5.44 19.16
N GLU A 245 -0.20 5.63 18.36
CA GLU A 245 0.64 6.84 18.37
C GLU A 245 0.13 7.93 17.43
N LEU A 246 -0.88 7.63 16.60
CA LEU A 246 -1.40 8.55 15.57
C LEU A 246 -2.75 9.19 15.90
N LEU A 247 -3.53 8.56 16.79
CA LEU A 247 -4.93 8.84 17.07
C LEU A 247 -5.23 8.49 18.53
N GLU A 248 -6.32 9.03 19.07
CA GLU A 248 -6.82 8.61 20.38
C GLU A 248 -7.26 7.12 20.37
N ALA A 249 -7.39 6.51 21.55
CA ALA A 249 -7.69 5.09 21.65
C ALA A 249 -8.99 4.66 20.92
N PRO A 250 -10.13 5.40 21.02
CA PRO A 250 -11.35 5.01 20.32
C PRO A 250 -11.23 5.07 18.79
N THR A 251 -10.59 6.10 18.26
CA THR A 251 -10.42 6.30 16.81
C THR A 251 -9.32 5.40 16.25
N THR A 252 -8.28 5.10 17.01
CA THR A 252 -7.31 4.03 16.70
C THR A 252 -8.03 2.69 16.54
N ALA A 253 -8.83 2.29 17.53
CA ALA A 253 -9.57 1.03 17.49
C ALA A 253 -10.53 0.98 16.30
N HIS A 254 -11.23 2.08 16.02
CA HIS A 254 -12.10 2.19 14.86
C HIS A 254 -11.33 2.02 13.54
N PHE A 255 -10.16 2.67 13.39
CA PHE A 255 -9.37 2.55 12.17
C PHE A 255 -8.88 1.11 11.96
N LEU A 256 -8.37 0.46 13.01
CA LEU A 256 -7.94 -0.94 12.94
C LEU A 256 -9.10 -1.88 12.58
N ASP A 257 -10.30 -1.66 13.13
CA ASP A 257 -11.51 -2.41 12.77
C ASP A 257 -11.88 -2.23 11.29
N LEU A 258 -11.81 -1.01 10.76
CA LEU A 258 -12.05 -0.76 9.35
C LEU A 258 -11.07 -1.52 8.45
N LEU A 259 -9.79 -1.60 8.82
CA LEU A 259 -8.77 -2.35 8.09
C LEU A 259 -9.01 -3.86 8.13
N ALA A 260 -9.46 -4.39 9.27
CA ALA A 260 -9.83 -5.80 9.42
C ALA A 260 -11.02 -6.21 8.53
N ASN A 261 -11.90 -5.25 8.21
CA ASN A 261 -13.12 -5.48 7.44
C ASN A 261 -13.00 -5.11 5.95
N VAL A 262 -11.77 -4.93 5.43
CA VAL A 262 -11.55 -4.68 3.99
C VAL A 262 -11.95 -5.89 3.13
N LYS A 263 -12.72 -5.61 2.07
CA LYS A 263 -13.29 -6.61 1.16
C LYS A 263 -12.49 -6.81 -0.12
N SER A 264 -11.74 -5.80 -0.53
CA SER A 264 -10.94 -5.82 -1.76
C SER A 264 -9.71 -6.72 -1.62
N GLY A 265 -9.28 -7.34 -2.73
CA GLY A 265 -8.04 -8.12 -2.77
C GLY A 265 -8.02 -9.38 -1.90
N PRO A 266 -9.07 -10.23 -1.90
CA PRO A 266 -9.13 -11.42 -1.05
C PRO A 266 -7.95 -12.39 -1.27
N ASN A 267 -7.38 -12.40 -2.48
CA ASN A 267 -6.24 -13.24 -2.84
C ASN A 267 -4.90 -12.47 -2.86
N ARG A 268 -4.83 -11.24 -2.34
CA ARG A 268 -3.57 -10.50 -2.17
C ARG A 268 -2.86 -10.97 -0.90
N LEU A 269 -2.41 -10.10 0.00
CA LEU A 269 -1.76 -10.53 1.24
C LEU A 269 -2.68 -11.48 2.03
N LYS A 270 -3.97 -11.17 2.10
CA LYS A 270 -4.98 -11.98 2.79
C LYS A 270 -5.01 -13.44 2.33
N GLY A 271 -4.71 -13.72 1.06
CA GLY A 271 -4.69 -15.08 0.52
C GLY A 271 -3.54 -15.94 1.05
N GLY A 272 -2.48 -15.32 1.56
CA GLY A 272 -1.32 -16.01 2.13
C GLY A 272 -1.35 -16.08 3.66
N VAL A 273 -2.38 -15.57 4.33
CA VAL A 273 -2.46 -15.56 5.79
C VAL A 273 -2.83 -16.96 6.29
N PRO A 274 -2.00 -17.60 7.13
CA PRO A 274 -2.27 -18.94 7.63
C PRO A 274 -3.42 -18.96 8.65
N ALA A 275 -3.97 -20.15 8.91
CA ALA A 275 -5.02 -20.32 9.90
C ALA A 275 -4.60 -19.81 11.29
N GLY A 276 -5.53 -19.15 11.99
CA GLY A 276 -5.30 -18.56 13.31
C GLY A 276 -4.61 -17.20 13.31
N TRP A 277 -4.02 -16.77 12.18
CA TRP A 277 -3.49 -15.43 11.99
C TRP A 277 -4.56 -14.48 11.44
N LEU A 278 -4.41 -13.19 11.71
CA LEU A 278 -5.33 -12.16 11.26
C LEU A 278 -4.58 -11.09 10.47
N ILE A 279 -5.25 -10.46 9.50
CA ILE A 279 -4.72 -9.30 8.80
C ILE A 279 -5.79 -8.21 8.67
N GLY A 280 -5.45 -6.99 9.09
CA GLY A 280 -6.14 -5.78 8.68
C GLY A 280 -5.34 -5.09 7.59
N HIS A 281 -5.92 -4.86 6.42
CA HIS A 281 -5.16 -4.44 5.23
C HIS A 281 -5.87 -3.39 4.39
N LYS A 282 -5.16 -2.78 3.45
CA LYS A 282 -5.71 -1.91 2.41
C LYS A 282 -5.01 -2.16 1.09
N THR A 283 -5.79 -2.19 0.02
CA THR A 283 -5.33 -2.40 -1.35
C THR A 283 -5.17 -1.09 -2.14
N GLY A 284 -4.28 -1.11 -3.13
CA GLY A 284 -4.14 -0.11 -4.19
C GLY A 284 -4.12 -0.77 -5.58
N THR A 285 -4.82 -0.22 -6.56
CA THR A 285 -4.84 -0.76 -7.93
C THR A 285 -4.86 0.40 -8.92
N GLY A 286 -3.89 0.44 -9.83
CA GLY A 286 -3.76 1.51 -10.81
C GLY A 286 -4.31 1.17 -12.18
N GLN A 287 -4.27 2.16 -13.07
CA GLN A 287 -4.67 1.99 -14.47
C GLN A 287 -3.69 1.08 -15.21
N VAL A 288 -4.23 0.37 -16.20
CA VAL A 288 -3.45 -0.30 -17.24
C VAL A 288 -3.23 0.71 -18.38
N LEU A 289 -1.98 0.88 -18.83
CA LEU A 289 -1.56 1.88 -19.82
C LEU A 289 -2.41 1.82 -21.11
N ASP A 290 -2.67 0.62 -21.62
CA ASP A 290 -3.48 0.42 -22.82
C ASP A 290 -4.57 -0.64 -22.62
N ILE A 291 -5.66 -0.50 -23.39
CA ILE A 291 -6.63 -1.58 -23.54
C ILE A 291 -6.00 -2.61 -24.48
N VAL A 292 -5.48 -3.67 -23.90
CA VAL A 292 -4.88 -4.78 -24.65
C VAL A 292 -5.95 -5.84 -25.00
N PRO A 293 -5.74 -6.63 -26.08
CA PRO A 293 -6.64 -7.73 -26.41
C PRO A 293 -6.80 -8.75 -25.26
N PRO A 294 -7.92 -9.50 -25.21
CA PRO A 294 -8.06 -10.59 -24.26
C PRO A 294 -6.87 -11.56 -24.32
N GLY A 295 -6.26 -11.85 -23.17
CA GLY A 295 -5.09 -12.74 -23.06
C GLY A 295 -3.73 -12.04 -23.14
N VAL A 296 -3.68 -10.75 -23.50
CA VAL A 296 -2.46 -9.94 -23.42
C VAL A 296 -2.43 -9.20 -22.08
N ILE A 297 -1.25 -9.06 -21.49
CA ILE A 297 -1.08 -8.35 -20.22
C ILE A 297 -0.53 -6.97 -20.52
N GLY A 298 -1.30 -5.94 -20.19
CA GLY A 298 -0.87 -4.55 -20.30
C GLY A 298 -0.09 -4.11 -19.07
N GLU A 299 0.76 -3.11 -19.25
CA GLU A 299 1.50 -2.51 -18.14
C GLU A 299 0.54 -1.78 -17.20
N GLN A 300 0.65 -2.05 -15.90
CA GLN A 300 -0.19 -1.45 -14.87
C GLN A 300 0.62 -0.57 -13.93
N ALA A 301 0.09 0.60 -13.55
CA ALA A 301 0.71 1.54 -12.62
C ALA A 301 0.19 1.37 -11.18
N GLY A 302 0.37 0.19 -10.59
CA GLY A 302 0.03 -0.09 -9.20
C GLY A 302 -0.75 -1.39 -9.01
N TYR A 303 -0.23 -2.30 -8.20
CA TYR A 303 -0.92 -3.48 -7.71
C TYR A 303 -0.44 -3.77 -6.27
N ASN A 304 -0.92 -2.96 -5.32
CA ASN A 304 -0.35 -2.88 -3.98
C ASN A 304 -1.27 -3.51 -2.94
N ASP A 305 -0.71 -3.99 -1.85
CA ASP A 305 -1.46 -4.34 -0.65
C ASP A 305 -0.57 -4.17 0.58
N VAL A 306 -1.14 -3.59 1.63
CA VAL A 306 -0.41 -3.25 2.86
C VAL A 306 -1.29 -3.54 4.06
N GLY A 307 -0.73 -4.01 5.16
CA GLY A 307 -1.54 -4.33 6.33
C GLY A 307 -0.75 -4.64 7.59
N ILE A 308 -1.49 -4.85 8.68
CA ILE A 308 -0.98 -5.30 9.97
C ILE A 308 -1.36 -6.77 10.12
N LEU A 309 -0.35 -7.63 10.04
CA LEU A 309 -0.44 -9.06 10.28
C LEU A 309 -0.32 -9.32 11.79
N THR A 310 -1.26 -10.06 12.36
CA THR A 310 -1.32 -10.36 13.80
C THR A 310 -1.23 -11.87 14.02
N ALA A 311 -0.22 -12.27 14.79
CA ALA A 311 0.00 -13.65 15.21
C ALA A 311 -1.01 -14.06 16.31
N PRO A 312 -1.25 -15.39 16.51
CA PRO A 312 -2.14 -15.88 17.56
C PRO A 312 -1.79 -15.42 18.98
N ASP A 313 -0.52 -15.14 19.24
CA ASP A 313 -0.04 -14.64 20.53
C ASP A 313 -0.10 -13.11 20.67
N GLY A 314 -0.66 -12.40 19.68
CA GLY A 314 -0.81 -10.96 19.67
C GLY A 314 0.38 -10.17 19.13
N SER A 315 1.48 -10.84 18.72
CA SER A 315 2.59 -10.17 18.01
C SER A 315 2.10 -9.58 16.69
N ARG A 316 2.56 -8.38 16.33
CA ARG A 316 2.07 -7.65 15.14
C ARG A 316 3.22 -7.22 14.24
N TYR A 317 3.00 -7.33 12.94
CA TYR A 317 3.94 -6.96 11.89
C TYR A 317 3.25 -6.09 10.85
N ALA A 318 3.82 -4.94 10.49
CA ALA A 318 3.37 -4.25 9.29
C ALA A 318 3.98 -4.94 8.06
N VAL A 319 3.15 -5.35 7.12
CA VAL A 319 3.54 -6.03 5.87
C VAL A 319 3.14 -5.12 4.72
N VAL A 320 4.10 -4.67 3.94
CA VAL A 320 3.89 -3.70 2.86
C VAL A 320 4.44 -4.28 1.56
N VAL A 321 3.57 -4.47 0.56
CA VAL A 321 3.95 -4.89 -0.79
C VAL A 321 3.44 -3.87 -1.81
N MET A 322 4.37 -3.15 -2.42
CA MET A 322 4.12 -2.13 -3.44
C MET A 322 4.62 -2.64 -4.79
N ILE A 323 3.72 -2.82 -5.74
CA ILE A 323 4.06 -3.18 -7.12
C ILE A 323 3.70 -1.99 -8.01
N GLY A 324 4.70 -1.19 -8.36
CA GLY A 324 4.57 0.04 -9.16
C GLY A 324 4.20 -0.25 -10.60
N ARG A 325 5.17 -0.32 -11.52
CA ARG A 325 4.96 -0.76 -12.91
C ARG A 325 5.16 -2.26 -13.02
N THR A 326 4.24 -2.95 -13.67
CA THR A 326 4.41 -4.38 -13.97
C THR A 326 3.53 -4.81 -15.14
N ALA A 327 4.00 -5.79 -15.89
CA ALA A 327 3.21 -6.58 -16.85
C ALA A 327 3.15 -8.07 -16.46
N VAL A 328 3.52 -8.42 -15.22
CA VAL A 328 3.46 -9.79 -14.70
C VAL A 328 1.99 -10.22 -14.57
N PRO A 329 1.61 -11.48 -14.87
CA PRO A 329 0.26 -11.98 -14.62
C PRO A 329 -0.23 -11.78 -13.17
N VAL A 330 -1.50 -11.43 -13.00
CA VAL A 330 -2.09 -11.20 -11.66
C VAL A 330 -1.89 -12.38 -10.69
N PRO A 331 -2.04 -13.65 -11.08
CA PRO A 331 -1.77 -14.79 -10.18
C PRO A 331 -0.34 -14.78 -9.62
N GLN A 332 0.67 -14.50 -10.44
CA GLN A 332 2.07 -14.45 -10.00
C GLN A 332 2.33 -13.28 -9.03
N ARG A 333 1.64 -12.16 -9.21
CA ARG A 333 1.69 -11.04 -8.23
C ARG A 333 1.08 -11.44 -6.89
N MET A 334 0.03 -12.26 -6.90
CA MET A 334 -0.62 -12.78 -5.69
C MET A 334 0.28 -13.81 -4.99
N GLU A 335 0.88 -14.73 -5.74
CA GLU A 335 1.86 -15.72 -5.23
C GLU A 335 3.03 -15.02 -4.55
N LEU A 336 3.56 -13.95 -5.15
CA LEU A 336 4.57 -13.10 -4.52
C LEU A 336 4.09 -12.57 -3.17
N MET A 337 2.89 -11.98 -3.11
CA MET A 337 2.32 -11.47 -1.85
C MET A 337 2.18 -12.58 -0.81
N HIS A 338 1.80 -13.79 -1.21
CA HIS A 338 1.69 -14.94 -0.29
C HIS A 338 3.07 -15.37 0.23
N ALA A 339 4.09 -15.39 -0.63
CA ALA A 339 5.46 -15.67 -0.23
C ALA A 339 6.00 -14.65 0.78
N ILE A 340 5.67 -13.35 0.61
CA ILE A 340 6.05 -12.30 1.58
C ILE A 340 5.34 -12.50 2.94
N VAL A 341 4.06 -12.88 2.94
CA VAL A 341 3.35 -13.21 4.19
C VAL A 341 3.97 -14.43 4.86
N ALA A 342 4.26 -15.48 4.10
CA ALA A 342 4.92 -16.68 4.62
C ALA A 342 6.29 -16.33 5.23
N ALA A 343 7.13 -15.54 4.54
CA ALA A 343 8.41 -15.09 5.08
C ALA A 343 8.27 -14.33 6.41
N THR A 344 7.23 -13.51 6.56
CA THR A 344 6.92 -12.80 7.81
C THR A 344 6.52 -13.76 8.93
N VAL A 345 5.73 -14.80 8.62
CA VAL A 345 5.34 -15.83 9.58
C VAL A 345 6.55 -16.66 10.01
N HIS A 346 7.43 -17.04 9.09
CA HIS A 346 8.69 -17.73 9.43
C HIS A 346 9.56 -16.87 10.34
N TYR A 347 9.73 -15.59 10.01
CA TYR A 347 10.47 -14.62 10.85
C TYR A 347 9.92 -14.56 12.28
N HIS A 348 8.59 -14.59 12.46
CA HIS A 348 7.98 -14.58 13.80
C HIS A 348 8.48 -15.74 14.68
N PHE A 349 8.52 -16.95 14.13
CA PHE A 349 8.96 -18.14 14.85
C PHE A 349 10.47 -18.12 15.10
N ASP A 350 11.26 -17.76 14.08
CA ASP A 350 12.73 -17.64 14.21
C ASP A 350 13.11 -16.62 15.29
N ALA A 351 12.45 -15.47 15.29
CA ALA A 351 12.67 -14.41 16.28
C ALA A 351 12.25 -14.80 17.70
N LYS A 352 11.55 -15.92 17.88
CA LYS A 352 11.19 -16.50 19.17
C LYS A 352 11.98 -17.77 19.50
N GLY A 353 12.87 -18.20 18.61
CA GLY A 353 13.59 -19.47 18.74
C GLY A 353 12.66 -20.68 18.72
N GLN A 354 11.52 -20.57 18.04
CA GLN A 354 10.50 -21.61 17.94
C GLN A 354 10.52 -22.24 16.54
N PRO A 355 10.24 -23.55 16.41
CA PRO A 355 10.04 -24.14 15.10
C PRO A 355 8.71 -23.65 14.50
N VAL A 356 8.68 -23.48 13.18
CA VAL A 356 7.43 -23.23 12.45
C VAL A 356 6.54 -24.48 12.54
N PRO A 357 5.25 -24.34 12.90
CA PRO A 357 4.32 -25.47 12.95
C PRO A 357 4.25 -26.22 11.62
N VAL A 358 4.22 -27.56 11.69
CA VAL A 358 4.22 -28.42 10.49
C VAL A 358 3.02 -28.12 9.58
N GLU A 359 1.87 -27.74 10.14
CA GLU A 359 0.69 -27.39 9.34
C GLU A 359 0.83 -26.04 8.58
N MET A 360 1.82 -25.21 8.93
CA MET A 360 2.13 -23.94 8.26
C MET A 360 3.27 -24.05 7.24
N LEU A 361 3.96 -25.19 7.21
CA LEU A 361 4.97 -25.44 6.18
C LEU A 361 4.26 -25.74 4.85
N PRO A 362 4.83 -25.30 3.70
CA PRO A 362 4.32 -25.76 2.41
C PRO A 362 4.33 -27.29 2.39
N PRO A 363 3.31 -27.94 1.79
CA PRO A 363 3.26 -29.38 1.73
C PRO A 363 4.56 -29.90 1.10
N THR A 364 5.28 -30.75 1.82
CA THR A 364 6.48 -31.42 1.32
C THR A 364 6.02 -32.50 0.34
N ASP A 365 5.77 -32.13 -0.92
CA ASP A 365 5.46 -33.11 -1.96
C ASP A 365 6.76 -33.76 -2.47
N THR A 366 7.05 -34.94 -1.93
CA THR A 366 7.80 -35.97 -2.64
C THR A 366 6.95 -37.23 -2.74
N SER A 367 5.77 -37.14 -3.36
CA SER A 367 5.07 -38.21 -4.10
C SER A 367 3.56 -37.96 -4.08
N GLU A 368 3.02 -37.34 -5.14
CA GLU A 368 1.82 -37.77 -5.88
C GLU A 368 1.31 -36.63 -6.79
N ARG A 369 2.15 -36.22 -7.75
CA ARG A 369 1.69 -35.59 -9.00
C ARG A 369 1.86 -36.55 -10.18
N ASP A 370 1.33 -37.75 -10.03
CA ASP A 370 1.01 -38.61 -11.16
C ASP A 370 -0.45 -39.04 -11.00
N GLY A 371 -1.31 -38.56 -11.89
CA GLY A 371 -2.66 -39.11 -12.10
C GLY A 371 -3.83 -38.20 -11.72
N ALA A 372 -4.06 -37.12 -12.47
CA ALA A 372 -5.41 -36.74 -12.90
C ALA A 372 -5.38 -35.67 -14.01
N ILE A 373 -5.84 -36.13 -15.19
CA ILE A 373 -6.19 -35.44 -16.45
C ILE A 373 -5.04 -35.14 -17.40
#